data_AF-A0A9P1L1J6-F1
#
_entry.id   AF-A0A9P1L1J6-F1
#
_cell.length_a   1.000
_cell.length_b   1.000
_cell.length_c   1.000
_cell.angle_alpha   90.00
_cell.angle_beta   90.00
_cell.angle_gamma   90.00
#
_symmetry.space_group_name_H-M   'P 1'
#
loop_
_entity.id
_entity.type
_entity.pdbx_description
1 polymer ?
#
loop_
_entity_poly.entity_id
_entity_poly.type
_entity_poly.pdbx_seq_one_letter_code
_entity_poly.pdbx_strand_id
1 'polypeptide(L)'
;MKKKLIGDILVYFIAPIVLCSLIKGQNKIYSIIIITMIGIGYSIIVRYSQYRVNISAIIFLSIYTIIQSPKISLNDNYYIYVYDIYCLILTSIFLIITNLLDKNIFKLFYMDALKILNCTNNQILNTIKRNNLYREFYKITSILNIHILTIILVKTHAAISLGKVGYLTSYNMEVFISVIFILAEIIIGISIIKKIKPILDGRNLKNMKFIKSDTRVINFEKYRNLNK
;
A
#
# COMPACT_ATOMS: atom_id res chain seq x y z
N MET A 1 10.31 8.43 -15.57
CA MET A 1 10.09 8.29 -14.11
C MET A 1 8.65 8.61 -13.72
N LYS A 2 8.17 9.86 -13.85
CA LYS A 2 6.76 10.21 -13.54
C LYS A 2 5.73 9.35 -14.27
N LYS A 3 5.93 9.09 -15.57
CA LYS A 3 5.04 8.24 -16.40
C LYS A 3 4.89 6.80 -15.87
N LYS A 4 5.95 6.21 -15.29
CA LYS A 4 5.91 4.84 -14.73
C LYS A 4 5.04 4.77 -13.49
N LEU A 5 5.24 5.72 -12.56
CA LEU A 5 4.47 5.81 -11.32
C LEU A 5 3.00 6.18 -11.59
N ILE A 6 2.74 7.08 -12.53
CA ILE A 6 1.37 7.40 -12.97
C ILE A 6 0.69 6.17 -13.57
N GLY A 7 1.41 5.38 -14.38
CA GLY A 7 0.90 4.12 -14.93
C GLY A 7 0.52 3.12 -13.83
N ASP A 8 1.39 2.93 -12.83
CA ASP A 8 1.12 2.04 -11.70
C ASP A 8 -0.11 2.50 -10.90
N ILE A 9 -0.24 3.81 -10.63
CA ILE A 9 -1.39 4.37 -9.93
C ILE A 9 -2.68 4.19 -10.74
N LEU A 10 -2.63 4.48 -12.04
CA LEU A 10 -3.80 4.36 -12.92
C LEU A 10 -4.30 2.92 -12.97
N VAL A 11 -3.40 1.95 -13.14
CA VAL A 11 -3.77 0.56 -13.37
C VAL A 11 -4.14 -0.16 -12.06
N TYR A 12 -3.34 -0.01 -11.01
CA TYR A 12 -3.56 -0.76 -9.77
C TYR A 12 -4.51 -0.09 -8.79
N PHE A 13 -4.73 1.23 -8.87
CA PHE A 13 -5.56 1.97 -7.92
C PHE A 13 -6.80 2.58 -8.57
N ILE A 14 -6.64 3.39 -9.62
CA ILE A 14 -7.76 4.14 -10.20
C ILE A 14 -8.70 3.24 -10.99
N ALA A 15 -8.17 2.42 -11.90
CA ALA A 15 -8.98 1.56 -12.76
C ALA A 15 -9.90 0.60 -11.96
N PRO A 16 -9.44 -0.08 -10.90
CA PRO A 16 -10.30 -0.93 -10.08
C PRO A 16 -11.43 -0.16 -9.40
N ILE A 17 -11.14 1.04 -8.88
CA ILE A 17 -12.14 1.89 -8.23
C ILE A 17 -13.21 2.31 -9.23
N VAL A 18 -12.80 2.85 -10.38
CA VAL A 18 -13.71 3.35 -11.41
C VAL A 18 -14.57 2.21 -11.98
N LEU A 19 -13.94 1.10 -12.39
CA LEU A 19 -14.66 -0.04 -13.00
C LEU A 19 -15.69 -0.66 -12.05
N CYS A 20 -15.34 -0.86 -10.78
CA CYS A 20 -16.28 -1.39 -9.79
C CYS A 20 -17.37 -0.39 -9.36
N SER A 21 -17.18 0.91 -9.60
CA SER A 21 -18.17 1.96 -9.27
C SER A 21 -19.21 2.16 -10.37
N LEU A 22 -18.80 2.01 -11.64
CA LEU A 22 -19.66 2.21 -12.80
C LEU A 22 -20.61 1.02 -13.03
N ILE A 23 -20.17 -0.19 -12.71
CA ILE A 23 -20.91 -1.42 -13.00
C ILE A 23 -21.59 -1.95 -11.73
N LYS A 24 -22.92 -2.04 -11.75
CA LYS A 24 -23.77 -2.46 -10.62
C LYS A 24 -24.38 -3.84 -10.83
N GLY A 25 -24.81 -4.45 -9.72
CA GLY A 25 -25.53 -5.74 -9.72
C GLY A 25 -24.69 -6.90 -10.23
N GLN A 26 -25.33 -7.88 -10.86
CA GLN A 26 -24.70 -9.11 -11.36
C GLN A 26 -23.59 -8.84 -12.40
N ASN A 27 -23.69 -7.74 -13.14
CA ASN A 27 -22.69 -7.34 -14.14
C ASN A 27 -21.33 -6.97 -13.52
N LYS A 28 -21.27 -6.76 -12.20
CA LYS A 28 -20.04 -6.45 -11.48
C LYS A 28 -19.05 -7.63 -11.52
N ILE A 29 -19.49 -8.86 -11.81
CA ILE A 29 -18.60 -9.99 -12.15
C ILE A 29 -17.67 -9.62 -13.31
N TYR A 30 -18.21 -9.01 -14.37
CA TYR A 30 -17.42 -8.61 -15.52
C TYR A 30 -16.37 -7.54 -15.16
N SER A 31 -16.70 -6.60 -14.26
CA SER A 31 -15.71 -5.64 -13.76
C SER A 31 -14.54 -6.33 -13.06
N ILE A 32 -14.81 -7.35 -12.25
CA ILE A 32 -13.76 -8.09 -11.53
C ILE A 32 -12.87 -8.85 -12.50
N ILE A 33 -13.46 -9.53 -13.49
CA ILE A 33 -12.71 -10.25 -14.53
C ILE A 33 -11.82 -9.28 -15.33
N ILE A 34 -12.36 -8.12 -15.74
CA ILE A 34 -11.61 -7.12 -16.49
C ILE A 34 -10.45 -6.57 -15.64
N ILE A 35 -10.69 -6.25 -14.37
CA ILE A 35 -9.67 -5.75 -13.46
C ILE A 35 -8.54 -6.76 -13.26
N THR A 36 -8.86 -8.04 -13.06
CA THR A 36 -7.83 -9.08 -12.90
C THR A 36 -7.02 -9.29 -14.17
N MET A 37 -7.65 -9.29 -15.34
CA MET A 37 -6.95 -9.38 -16.62
C MET A 37 -6.02 -8.19 -16.86
N ILE A 38 -6.50 -6.96 -16.64
CA ILE A 38 -5.69 -5.75 -16.78
C ILE A 38 -4.52 -5.78 -15.79
N GLY A 39 -4.77 -6.16 -14.54
CA GLY A 39 -3.74 -6.24 -13.50
C GLY A 39 -2.65 -7.25 -13.83
N ILE A 40 -3.00 -8.45 -14.29
CA ILE A 40 -2.06 -9.49 -14.70
C ILE A 40 -1.27 -9.02 -15.94
N GLY A 41 -1.98 -8.57 -16.98
CA GLY A 41 -1.36 -8.10 -18.22
C GLY A 41 -0.37 -6.97 -17.99
N TYR A 42 -0.75 -5.97 -17.19
CA TYR A 42 0.15 -4.88 -16.83
C TYR A 42 1.35 -5.35 -16.00
N SER A 43 1.14 -6.26 -15.04
CA SER A 43 2.23 -6.84 -14.24
C SER A 43 3.26 -7.55 -15.11
N ILE A 44 2.81 -8.31 -16.12
CA ILE A 44 3.67 -8.98 -17.10
C ILE A 44 4.46 -7.94 -17.91
N ILE A 45 3.78 -6.93 -18.46
CA ILE A 45 4.44 -5.87 -19.25
C ILE A 45 5.50 -5.16 -18.41
N VAL A 46 5.21 -4.82 -17.16
CA VAL A 46 6.17 -4.17 -16.25
C VAL A 46 7.34 -5.10 -15.95
N ARG A 47 7.11 -6.40 -15.78
CA ARG A 47 8.19 -7.38 -15.57
C ARG A 47 9.13 -7.46 -16.77
N TYR A 48 8.60 -7.54 -17.99
CA TYR A 48 9.41 -7.65 -19.21
C TYR A 48 10.09 -6.34 -19.59
N SER A 49 9.38 -5.22 -19.53
CA SER A 49 9.90 -3.92 -20.01
C SER A 49 10.75 -3.18 -18.96
N GLN A 50 10.56 -3.46 -17.67
CA GLN A 50 11.17 -2.70 -16.58
C GLN A 50 11.87 -3.58 -15.54
N TYR A 51 11.91 -4.91 -15.72
CA TYR A 51 12.57 -5.87 -14.83
C TYR A 51 12.20 -5.74 -13.35
N ARG A 52 11.00 -5.24 -13.06
CA ARG A 52 10.51 -4.99 -11.69
C ARG A 52 9.15 -5.66 -11.46
N VAL A 53 8.79 -5.81 -10.20
CA VAL A 53 7.46 -6.28 -9.76
C VAL A 53 6.99 -5.34 -8.65
N ASN A 54 5.76 -4.83 -8.76
CA ASN A 54 5.15 -3.96 -7.77
C ASN A 54 4.32 -4.78 -6.79
N ILE A 55 4.98 -5.29 -5.77
CA ILE A 55 4.36 -6.20 -4.81
C ILE A 55 3.23 -5.50 -4.06
N SER A 56 3.45 -4.26 -3.61
CA SER A 56 2.44 -3.46 -2.90
C SER A 56 1.18 -3.20 -3.76
N ALA A 57 1.37 -2.92 -5.04
CA ALA A 57 0.28 -2.63 -5.96
C ALA A 57 -0.54 -3.89 -6.30
N ILE A 58 0.12 -5.05 -6.44
CA ILE A 58 -0.54 -6.34 -6.62
C ILE A 58 -1.34 -6.72 -5.37
N ILE A 59 -0.78 -6.52 -4.17
CA ILE A 59 -1.48 -6.76 -2.90
C ILE A 59 -2.72 -5.86 -2.78
N PHE A 60 -2.61 -4.58 -3.12
CA PHE A 60 -3.75 -3.68 -3.10
C PHE A 60 -4.85 -4.14 -4.07
N LEU A 61 -4.47 -4.44 -5.32
CA LEU A 61 -5.41 -4.90 -6.34
C LEU A 61 -6.14 -6.18 -5.91
N SER A 62 -5.42 -7.16 -5.35
CA SER A 62 -6.02 -8.43 -4.92
C SER A 62 -6.95 -8.27 -3.73
N ILE A 63 -6.57 -7.49 -2.72
CA ILE A 63 -7.44 -7.19 -1.58
C ILE A 63 -8.70 -6.48 -2.07
N TYR A 64 -8.56 -5.49 -2.94
CA TYR A 64 -9.67 -4.72 -3.47
C TYR A 64 -10.66 -5.60 -4.27
N THR A 65 -10.17 -6.47 -5.15
CA THR A 65 -11.04 -7.39 -5.91
C THR A 65 -11.76 -8.38 -5.01
N ILE A 66 -11.09 -8.91 -3.98
CA ILE A 66 -11.70 -9.80 -2.97
C ILE A 66 -12.82 -9.08 -2.22
N ILE A 67 -12.61 -7.83 -1.78
CA ILE A 67 -13.63 -7.03 -1.07
C ILE A 67 -14.85 -6.75 -1.98
N GLN A 68 -14.64 -6.57 -3.27
CA GLN A 68 -15.74 -6.23 -4.19
C GLN A 68 -16.56 -7.45 -4.65
N SER A 69 -16.00 -8.65 -4.58
CA SER A 69 -16.62 -9.88 -5.10
C SER A 69 -17.93 -10.27 -4.37
N PRO A 70 -17.96 -10.40 -3.02
CA PRO A 70 -19.19 -10.78 -2.31
C PRO A 70 -20.32 -9.75 -2.44
N LYS A 71 -20.00 -8.49 -2.75
CA LYS A 71 -21.01 -7.45 -2.95
C LYS A 71 -21.89 -7.68 -4.18
N ILE A 72 -21.52 -8.59 -5.08
CA ILE A 72 -22.30 -8.91 -6.28
C ILE A 72 -23.64 -9.56 -5.91
N SER A 73 -23.66 -10.40 -4.86
CA SER A 73 -24.86 -11.13 -4.43
C SER A 73 -25.73 -10.33 -3.46
N LEU A 74 -25.28 -9.16 -3.00
CA LEU A 74 -26.00 -8.31 -2.07
C LEU A 74 -26.81 -7.26 -2.84
N ASN A 75 -28.13 -7.35 -2.77
CA ASN A 75 -29.04 -6.40 -3.42
C ASN A 75 -29.51 -5.27 -2.48
N ASP A 76 -29.39 -5.44 -1.17
CA ASP A 76 -29.84 -4.47 -0.18
C ASP A 76 -28.69 -3.57 0.29
N ASN A 77 -28.90 -2.25 0.20
CA ASN A 77 -27.92 -1.25 0.60
C ASN A 77 -27.54 -1.35 2.09
N TYR A 78 -28.46 -1.80 2.95
CA TYR A 78 -28.16 -2.01 4.37
C TYR A 78 -27.20 -3.19 4.57
N TYR A 79 -27.40 -4.30 3.86
CA TYR A 79 -26.49 -5.44 3.96
C TYR A 79 -25.13 -5.14 3.33
N ILE A 80 -25.07 -4.34 2.26
CA ILE A 80 -23.80 -3.82 1.73
C ILE A 80 -23.09 -2.96 2.77
N TYR A 81 -23.82 -2.10 3.49
CA TYR A 81 -23.27 -1.26 4.54
C TYR A 81 -22.70 -2.08 5.71
N VAL A 82 -23.43 -3.09 6.18
CA VAL A 82 -22.94 -4.03 7.20
C VAL A 82 -21.74 -4.83 6.72
N TYR A 83 -21.75 -5.28 5.46
CA TYR A 83 -20.60 -5.94 4.84
C TYR A 83 -19.36 -5.03 4.82
N ASP A 84 -19.52 -3.75 4.51
CA ASP A 84 -18.42 -2.78 4.54
C ASP A 84 -17.80 -2.63 5.93
N ILE A 85 -18.60 -2.71 7.00
CA ILE A 85 -18.09 -2.74 8.38
C ILE A 85 -17.18 -3.95 8.59
N TYR A 86 -17.62 -5.15 8.19
CA TYR A 86 -16.79 -6.35 8.30
C TYR A 86 -15.49 -6.24 7.50
N CYS A 87 -15.53 -5.68 6.28
CA CYS A 87 -14.33 -5.43 5.50
C CYS A 87 -13.37 -4.44 6.18
N LEU A 88 -13.88 -3.39 6.81
CA LEU A 88 -13.06 -2.45 7.57
C LEU A 88 -12.40 -3.14 8.77
N ILE A 89 -13.14 -3.97 9.51
CA ILE A 89 -12.60 -4.75 10.63
C ILE A 89 -11.46 -5.66 10.14
N LEU A 90 -11.69 -6.44 9.09
CA LEU A 90 -10.68 -7.32 8.51
C LEU A 90 -9.45 -6.55 8.03
N THR A 91 -9.65 -5.37 7.43
CA THR A 91 -8.56 -4.50 6.97
C THR A 91 -7.74 -3.98 8.15
N SER A 92 -8.38 -3.56 9.24
CA SER A 92 -7.70 -3.12 10.46
C SER A 92 -6.87 -4.25 11.09
N ILE A 93 -7.45 -5.46 11.19
CA ILE A 93 -6.74 -6.64 11.69
C ILE A 93 -5.54 -6.97 10.79
N PHE A 94 -5.72 -6.96 9.48
CA PHE A 94 -4.64 -7.20 8.52
C PHE A 94 -3.50 -6.19 8.66
N LEU A 95 -3.82 -4.91 8.83
CA LEU A 95 -2.84 -3.87 9.08
C LEU A 95 -2.07 -4.11 10.39
N ILE A 96 -2.74 -4.54 11.46
CA ILE A 96 -2.08 -4.87 12.73
C ILE A 96 -1.15 -6.08 12.57
N ILE A 97 -1.62 -7.17 11.95
CA ILE A 97 -0.84 -8.40 11.75
C ILE A 97 0.41 -8.12 10.90
N THR A 98 0.25 -7.40 9.78
CA THR A 98 1.38 -7.05 8.91
C THR A 98 2.42 -6.20 9.64
N ASN A 99 1.97 -5.35 10.57
CA ASN A 99 2.83 -4.54 11.41
C ASN A 99 3.61 -5.38 12.44
N LEU A 100 2.95 -6.36 13.08
CA LEU A 100 3.56 -7.29 14.05
C LEU A 100 4.60 -8.20 13.40
N LEU A 101 4.42 -8.55 12.12
CA LEU A 101 5.35 -9.39 11.36
C LEU A 101 6.51 -8.62 10.71
N ASP A 102 6.72 -7.34 11.06
CA ASP A 102 7.70 -6.43 10.42
C ASP A 102 7.56 -6.30 8.88
N LYS A 103 6.38 -6.66 8.38
CA LYS A 103 5.95 -6.60 6.97
C LYS A 103 5.02 -5.41 6.75
N ASN A 104 5.37 -4.27 7.36
CA ASN A 104 4.60 -3.03 7.27
C ASN A 104 4.33 -2.64 5.80
N ILE A 105 3.07 -2.30 5.50
CA ILE A 105 2.62 -2.01 4.14
C ILE A 105 3.26 -0.72 3.58
N PHE A 106 3.46 0.32 4.41
CA PHE A 106 4.10 1.56 3.96
C PHE A 106 5.59 1.37 3.65
N LYS A 107 6.25 0.44 4.35
CA LYS A 107 7.61 0.01 3.98
C LYS A 107 7.61 -0.63 2.58
N LEU A 108 6.65 -1.50 2.27
CA LEU A 108 6.55 -2.11 0.93
C LEU A 108 6.29 -1.06 -0.16
N PHE A 109 5.38 -0.12 0.09
CA PHE A 109 5.14 1.02 -0.81
C PHE A 109 6.41 1.84 -1.06
N TYR A 110 7.15 2.14 0.01
CA TYR A 110 8.40 2.88 -0.10
C TYR A 110 9.44 2.13 -0.94
N MET A 111 9.59 0.82 -0.72
CA MET A 111 10.50 -0.02 -1.48
C MET A 111 10.14 -0.04 -2.97
N ASP A 112 8.85 -0.21 -3.30
CA ASP A 112 8.39 -0.23 -4.69
C ASP A 112 8.57 1.15 -5.36
N ALA A 113 8.29 2.24 -4.64
CA ALA A 113 8.55 3.60 -5.11
C ALA A 113 10.03 3.85 -5.42
N LEU A 114 10.96 3.39 -4.57
CA LEU A 114 12.39 3.52 -4.83
C LEU A 114 12.88 2.60 -5.96
N LYS A 115 12.28 1.42 -6.14
CA LYS A 115 12.58 0.54 -7.30
C LYS A 115 12.18 1.20 -8.62
N ILE A 116 11.11 2.01 -8.66
CA ILE A 116 10.76 2.83 -9.84
C ILE A 116 11.87 3.82 -10.19
N LEU A 117 12.61 4.29 -9.18
CA LEU A 117 13.76 5.18 -9.32
C LEU A 117 15.06 4.42 -9.62
N ASN A 118 15.00 3.12 -9.89
CA ASN A 118 16.12 2.23 -10.16
C ASN A 118 17.12 2.09 -9.00
N CYS A 119 16.69 2.33 -7.75
CA CYS A 119 17.53 2.05 -6.58
C CYS A 119 17.69 0.52 -6.37
N THR A 120 18.89 0.07 -5.99
CA THR A 120 19.13 -1.34 -5.68
C THR A 120 18.58 -1.70 -4.30
N ASN A 121 18.29 -2.99 -4.07
CA ASN A 121 17.78 -3.46 -2.77
C ASN A 121 18.68 -3.07 -1.59
N ASN A 122 20.00 -3.07 -1.78
CA ASN A 122 20.96 -2.69 -0.76
C ASN A 122 20.90 -1.18 -0.44
N GLN A 123 20.75 -0.33 -1.46
CA GLN A 123 20.57 1.12 -1.27
C GLN A 123 19.27 1.43 -0.51
N ILE A 124 18.19 0.71 -0.84
CA ILE A 124 16.89 0.84 -0.18
C ILE A 124 17.00 0.43 1.30
N LEU A 125 17.60 -0.71 1.61
CA LEU A 125 17.72 -1.16 3.00
C LEU A 125 18.59 -0.22 3.85
N ASN A 126 19.70 0.27 3.29
CA ASN A 126 20.59 1.21 3.97
C ASN A 126 19.90 2.56 4.24
N THR A 127 19.11 3.06 3.29
CA THR A 127 18.35 4.31 3.47
C THR A 127 17.24 4.17 4.52
N ILE A 128 16.58 3.01 4.60
CA ILE A 128 15.58 2.74 5.65
C ILE A 128 16.26 2.72 7.04
N LYS A 129 17.34 1.95 7.19
CA LYS A 129 18.05 1.80 8.48
C LYS A 129 18.66 3.12 8.96
N ARG A 130 19.43 3.80 8.11
CA ARG A 130 20.17 5.02 8.48
C ARG A 130 19.29 6.14 8.99
N ASN A 131 18.06 6.25 8.48
CA ASN A 131 17.16 7.35 8.80
C ASN A 131 16.02 6.95 9.76
N ASN A 132 16.08 5.75 10.33
CA ASN A 132 15.06 5.22 11.23
C ASN A 132 13.63 5.31 10.64
N LEU A 133 13.49 5.07 9.31
CA LEU A 133 12.21 5.20 8.60
C LEU A 133 11.18 4.17 9.08
N TYR A 134 11.62 3.07 9.68
CA TYR A 134 10.74 2.11 10.35
C TYR A 134 9.78 2.82 11.30
N ARG A 135 10.29 3.65 12.22
CA ARG A 135 9.46 4.37 13.20
C ARG A 135 8.41 5.26 12.51
N GLU A 136 8.76 5.88 11.40
CA GLU A 136 7.82 6.73 10.65
C GLU A 136 6.75 5.87 9.96
N PHE A 137 7.11 4.72 9.37
CA PHE A 137 6.13 3.80 8.78
C PHE A 137 5.14 3.26 9.84
N TYR A 138 5.63 2.89 11.02
CA TYR A 138 4.77 2.47 12.13
C TYR A 138 3.79 3.57 12.54
N LYS A 139 4.25 4.83 12.63
CA LYS A 139 3.37 5.97 12.94
C LYS A 139 2.24 6.11 11.92
N ILE A 140 2.54 6.05 10.61
CA ILE A 140 1.49 6.16 9.57
C ILE A 140 0.49 5.01 9.73
N THR A 141 0.98 3.77 9.89
CA THR A 141 0.09 2.61 10.09
C THR A 141 -0.81 2.75 11.31
N SER A 142 -0.27 3.25 12.43
CA SER A 142 -1.06 3.48 13.65
C SER A 142 -2.17 4.49 13.42
N ILE A 143 -1.87 5.61 12.75
CA ILE A 143 -2.88 6.66 12.48
C ILE A 143 -3.95 6.16 11.51
N LEU A 144 -3.55 5.47 10.44
CA LEU A 144 -4.48 4.83 9.51
C LEU A 144 -5.38 3.82 10.25
N ASN A 145 -4.83 3.03 11.17
CA ASN A 145 -5.62 2.10 11.98
C ASN A 145 -6.60 2.82 12.91
N ILE A 146 -6.20 3.92 13.55
CA ILE A 146 -7.10 4.72 14.38
C ILE A 146 -8.24 5.30 13.55
N HIS A 147 -7.94 5.81 12.34
CA HIS A 147 -8.94 6.29 11.40
C HIS A 147 -9.96 5.18 11.07
N ILE A 148 -9.48 4.01 10.65
CA ILE A 148 -10.34 2.86 10.32
C ILE A 148 -11.18 2.43 11.54
N LEU A 149 -10.59 2.33 12.72
CA LEU A 149 -11.30 1.97 13.96
C LEU A 149 -12.38 2.98 14.33
N THR A 150 -12.11 4.28 14.12
CA THR A 150 -13.10 5.33 14.39
C THR A 150 -14.28 5.20 13.43
N ILE A 151 -14.04 4.94 12.15
CA ILE A 151 -15.12 4.68 11.18
C ILE A 151 -15.91 3.43 11.56
N ILE A 152 -15.23 2.34 11.95
CA ILE A 152 -15.89 1.10 12.39
C ILE A 152 -16.85 1.42 13.54
N LEU A 153 -16.41 2.15 14.57
CA LEU A 153 -17.23 2.51 15.72
C LEU A 153 -18.48 3.31 15.34
N VAL A 154 -18.33 4.32 14.50
CA VAL A 154 -19.45 5.16 14.05
C VAL A 154 -20.43 4.32 13.22
N LYS A 155 -19.91 3.51 12.30
CA LYS A 155 -20.74 2.69 11.43
C LYS A 155 -21.47 1.57 12.16
N THR A 156 -20.81 0.91 13.12
CA THR A 156 -21.44 -0.14 13.94
C THR A 156 -22.52 0.45 14.83
N HIS A 157 -22.28 1.61 15.43
CA HIS A 157 -23.31 2.31 16.19
C HIS A 157 -24.53 2.63 15.32
N ALA A 158 -24.32 3.19 14.13
CA ALA A 158 -25.40 3.48 13.19
C ALA A 158 -26.17 2.22 12.76
N ALA A 159 -25.47 1.14 12.45
CA ALA A 159 -26.10 -0.12 12.07
C ALA A 159 -26.93 -0.74 13.21
N ILE A 160 -26.40 -0.74 14.43
CA ILE A 160 -27.04 -1.39 15.59
C ILE A 160 -28.18 -0.54 16.16
N SER A 161 -27.92 0.75 16.40
CA SER A 161 -28.86 1.63 17.13
C SER A 161 -29.95 2.21 16.25
N LEU A 162 -29.65 2.49 14.97
CA LEU A 162 -30.60 3.14 14.05
C LEU A 162 -31.22 2.13 13.07
N GLY A 163 -30.60 0.96 12.94
CA GLY A 163 -31.09 -0.16 12.14
C GLY A 163 -31.22 0.17 10.65
N LYS A 164 -31.92 -0.71 9.94
CA LYS A 164 -32.09 -0.65 8.47
C LYS A 164 -32.72 0.66 7.97
N VAL A 165 -33.60 1.27 8.76
CA VAL A 165 -34.33 2.48 8.36
C VAL A 165 -33.50 3.75 8.59
N GLY A 166 -32.67 3.77 9.64
CA GLY A 166 -31.98 4.98 10.09
C GLY A 166 -30.46 5.02 9.88
N TYR A 167 -29.82 3.95 9.41
CA TYR A 167 -28.34 3.88 9.35
C TYR A 167 -27.68 4.98 8.50
N LEU A 168 -28.40 5.58 7.53
CA LEU A 168 -27.86 6.67 6.71
C LEU A 168 -27.87 8.04 7.40
N THR A 169 -28.52 8.17 8.56
CA THR A 169 -28.57 9.45 9.28
C THR A 169 -27.21 9.86 9.86
N SER A 170 -26.30 8.89 10.10
CA SER A 170 -24.91 9.15 10.50
C SER A 170 -23.97 9.48 9.35
N TYR A 171 -24.44 9.43 8.09
CA TYR A 171 -23.57 9.52 6.91
C TYR A 171 -22.72 10.81 6.88
N ASN A 172 -23.33 11.95 7.21
CA ASN A 172 -22.60 13.23 7.25
C ASN A 172 -21.48 13.22 8.31
N MET A 173 -21.72 12.55 9.44
CA MET A 173 -20.71 12.40 10.50
C MET A 173 -19.57 11.47 10.07
N GLU A 174 -19.88 10.36 9.40
CA GLU A 174 -18.89 9.46 8.82
C GLU A 174 -17.98 10.20 7.82
N VAL A 175 -18.56 10.94 6.89
CA VAL A 175 -17.82 11.74 5.90
C VAL A 175 -16.95 12.78 6.58
N PHE A 176 -17.48 13.50 7.57
CA PHE A 176 -16.73 14.52 8.30
C PHE A 176 -15.50 13.94 9.03
N ILE A 177 -15.68 12.81 9.73
CA ILE A 177 -14.59 12.09 10.39
C ILE A 177 -13.54 11.66 9.38
N SER A 178 -13.96 11.08 8.24
CA SER A 178 -13.04 10.69 7.18
C SER A 178 -12.21 11.86 6.65
N VAL A 179 -12.83 13.02 6.43
CA VAL A 179 -12.12 14.22 5.95
C VAL A 179 -11.04 14.67 6.94
N ILE A 180 -11.35 14.70 8.25
CA ILE A 180 -10.39 15.11 9.29
C ILE A 180 -9.19 14.15 9.30
N PHE A 181 -9.43 12.85 9.31
CA PHE A 181 -8.33 11.87 9.34
C PHE A 181 -7.51 11.88 8.05
N ILE A 182 -8.14 12.03 6.88
CA ILE A 182 -7.42 12.16 5.61
C ILE A 182 -6.50 13.39 5.63
N LEU A 183 -6.96 14.53 6.16
CA LEU A 183 -6.12 15.72 6.31
C LEU A 183 -4.92 15.45 7.25
N ALA A 184 -5.14 14.78 8.37
CA ALA A 184 -4.07 14.41 9.30
C ALA A 184 -3.05 13.46 8.65
N GLU A 185 -3.52 12.45 7.92
CA GLU A 185 -2.68 11.50 7.16
C GLU A 185 -1.85 12.21 6.09
N ILE A 186 -2.44 13.16 5.35
CA ILE A 186 -1.74 13.97 4.34
C ILE A 186 -0.63 14.81 4.99
N ILE A 187 -0.91 15.50 6.09
CA ILE A 187 0.08 16.34 6.80
C ILE A 187 1.28 15.49 7.23
N ILE A 188 1.02 14.31 7.78
CA ILE A 188 2.07 13.39 8.24
C ILE A 188 2.83 12.81 7.05
N GLY A 189 2.13 12.42 5.97
CA GLY A 189 2.75 11.99 4.72
C GLY A 189 3.70 13.04 4.14
N ILE A 190 3.30 14.32 4.13
CA ILE A 190 4.15 15.44 3.70
C ILE A 190 5.39 15.56 4.60
N SER A 191 5.23 15.43 5.92
CA SER A 191 6.36 15.50 6.87
C SER A 191 7.41 14.41 6.59
N ILE A 192 6.96 13.22 6.22
CA ILE A 192 7.81 12.07 5.90
C ILE A 192 8.48 12.28 4.54
N ILE A 193 7.74 12.75 3.54
CA ILE A 193 8.31 13.11 2.23
C ILE A 193 9.40 14.17 2.41
N LYS A 194 9.19 15.21 3.23
CA LYS A 194 10.20 16.24 3.50
C LYS A 194 11.47 15.66 4.13
N LYS A 195 11.37 14.69 5.03
CA LYS A 195 12.54 13.96 5.60
C LYS A 195 13.28 13.13 4.54
N ILE A 196 12.57 12.60 3.55
CA ILE A 196 13.13 11.71 2.52
C ILE A 196 13.68 12.48 1.31
N LYS A 197 13.08 13.61 0.94
CA LYS A 197 13.42 14.42 -0.24
C LYS A 197 14.92 14.80 -0.37
N PRO A 198 15.61 15.33 0.65
CA PRO A 198 17.04 15.67 0.53
C PRO A 198 17.94 14.44 0.31
N ILE A 199 17.42 13.23 0.55
CA ILE A 199 18.14 11.96 0.38
C ILE A 199 18.02 11.46 -1.06
N LEU A 200 16.88 11.71 -1.70
CA LEU A 200 16.61 11.42 -3.11
C LEU A 200 17.32 12.42 -4.05
N ASP A 201 17.46 13.68 -3.64
CA ASP A 201 18.05 14.76 -4.44
C ASP A 201 19.61 14.70 -4.55
N GLY A 202 20.21 13.52 -4.40
CA GLY A 202 21.56 13.23 -4.90
C GLY A 202 22.75 13.78 -4.09
N ARG A 203 22.57 14.72 -3.16
CA ARG A 203 23.70 15.29 -2.37
C ARG A 203 24.42 14.26 -1.49
N ASN A 204 23.75 13.18 -1.10
CA ASN A 204 24.33 12.07 -0.32
C ASN A 204 24.41 10.72 -1.05
N LEU A 205 23.88 10.61 -2.28
CA LEU A 205 24.01 9.41 -3.12
C LEU A 205 25.32 9.42 -3.91
N LYS A 206 25.81 10.59 -4.35
CA LYS A 206 27.15 10.73 -4.96
C LYS A 206 28.30 10.44 -3.97
N ASN A 207 28.05 10.63 -2.67
CA ASN A 207 29.01 10.36 -1.60
C ASN A 207 28.86 8.96 -0.99
N MET A 208 27.96 8.11 -1.49
CA MET A 208 28.12 6.68 -1.30
C MET A 208 29.34 6.29 -2.13
N LYS A 209 30.54 6.39 -1.53
CA LYS A 209 31.69 5.62 -1.98
C LYS A 209 31.17 4.20 -2.10
N PHE A 210 30.94 3.78 -3.34
CA PHE A 210 30.93 2.39 -3.65
C PHE A 210 32.25 1.89 -3.06
N ILE A 211 32.17 1.10 -2.00
CA ILE A 211 33.04 -0.06 -1.97
C ILE A 211 32.61 -0.76 -3.25
N LYS A 212 33.32 -0.46 -4.35
CA LYS A 212 33.44 -1.44 -5.41
C LYS A 212 33.81 -2.67 -4.60
N SER A 213 32.90 -3.63 -4.53
CA SER A 213 33.36 -4.98 -4.47
C SER A 213 34.14 -5.12 -5.77
N ASP A 214 35.39 -4.64 -5.77
CA ASP A 214 36.46 -5.43 -6.32
C ASP A 214 36.09 -6.82 -5.87
N THR A 215 35.86 -7.67 -6.85
CA THR A 215 35.87 -9.10 -6.69
C THR A 215 37.10 -9.42 -5.86
N ARG A 216 36.98 -9.34 -4.54
CA ARG A 216 37.84 -10.03 -3.60
C ARG A 216 37.42 -11.46 -3.79
N VAL A 217 37.84 -12.02 -4.93
CA VAL A 217 38.28 -13.39 -4.98
C VAL A 217 39.22 -13.46 -3.79
N ILE A 218 38.71 -14.01 -2.69
CA ILE A 218 39.54 -14.33 -1.55
C ILE A 218 40.49 -15.38 -2.11
N ASN A 219 41.68 -14.94 -2.52
CA ASN A 219 42.68 -15.86 -2.99
C ASN A 219 43.19 -16.60 -1.75
N PHE A 220 42.61 -17.77 -1.49
CA PHE A 220 42.98 -18.63 -0.36
C PHE A 220 44.45 -19.06 -0.44
N GLU A 221 45.12 -18.95 -1.59
CA GLU A 221 46.56 -19.17 -1.70
C GLU A 221 47.38 -18.18 -0.87
N LYS A 222 46.89 -16.94 -0.68
CA LYS A 222 47.57 -15.93 0.14
C LYS A 222 47.62 -16.29 1.62
N TYR A 223 46.76 -17.20 2.09
CA TYR A 223 46.69 -17.64 3.48
C TYR A 223 47.27 -19.05 3.69
N ARG A 224 47.69 -19.73 2.61
CA ARG A 224 48.18 -21.10 2.66
C ARG A 224 49.58 -21.24 3.29
N ASN A 225 50.34 -20.14 3.38
CA ASN A 225 51.72 -20.15 3.90
C ASN A 225 51.86 -19.55 5.30
N LEU A 226 50.77 -19.23 6.01
CA LEU A 226 50.83 -18.64 7.36
C LEU A 226 50.97 -19.68 8.49
N ASN A 227 50.91 -20.98 8.17
CA ASN A 227 51.10 -22.08 9.12
C ASN A 227 52.34 -22.95 8.79
N LYS A 228 53.46 -22.33 8.42
CA LYS A 228 54.76 -23.00 8.38
C LYS A 228 55.71 -22.38 9.39
#